data_AF-A0A961Q940-F1
#
_entry.id   AF-A0A961Q940-F1
#
_cell.length_a   1.000
_cell.length_b   1.000
_cell.length_c   1.000
_cell.angle_alpha   90.00
_cell.angle_beta   90.00
_cell.angle_gamma   90.00
#
_symmetry.space_group_name_H-M   'P 1'
#
loop_
_entity.id
_entity.type
_entity.pdbx_description
1 polymer ?
#
loop_
_entity_poly.entity_id
_entity_poly.type
_entity_poly.pdbx_seq_one_letter_code
_entity_poly.pdbx_strand_id
1 'polypeptide(L)'
;MFNRQEIMKCAWRIFRNWYRYGVERGRFPICFGAALKAAWAETKRSLTLKLKPTVQKLARIEAIKDQIENLKWKSFRYDIVTMERNLRAELSELEAAL
;
A
#
# COMPACT_ATOMS: atom_id res chain seq x y z
N MET A 1 -9.71 -9.36 4.97
CA MET A 1 -9.70 -10.85 5.07
C MET A 1 -8.94 -11.41 3.86
N PHE A 2 -8.07 -12.41 4.04
CA PHE A 2 -7.30 -13.00 2.93
C PHE A 2 -8.19 -13.95 2.11
N ASN A 3 -8.29 -13.72 0.80
CA ASN A 3 -9.04 -14.61 -0.09
C ASN A 3 -8.22 -15.88 -0.37
N ARG A 4 -8.58 -16.97 0.31
CA ARG A 4 -7.90 -18.27 0.21
C ARG A 4 -7.93 -18.85 -1.21
N GLN A 5 -9.00 -18.60 -1.97
CA GLN A 5 -9.12 -19.11 -3.35
C GLN A 5 -8.12 -18.43 -4.29
N GLU A 6 -7.99 -17.11 -4.20
CA GLU A 6 -7.04 -16.35 -5.03
C GLU A 6 -5.59 -16.73 -4.72
N ILE A 7 -5.28 -16.97 -3.46
CA ILE A 7 -3.95 -17.41 -3.03
C ILE A 7 -3.64 -18.80 -3.61
N MET A 8 -4.61 -19.73 -3.58
CA MET A 8 -4.45 -21.05 -4.18
C MET A 8 -4.28 -20.98 -5.70
N LYS A 9 -5.04 -20.13 -6.40
CA LYS A 9 -4.85 -19.90 -7.85
C LYS A 9 -3.45 -19.37 -8.15
N CYS A 10 -2.96 -18.43 -7.34
CA CYS A 10 -1.61 -17.88 -7.50
C CYS A 10 -0.53 -18.93 -7.23
N ALA A 11 -0.67 -19.72 -6.17
CA ALA A 11 0.23 -20.83 -5.86
C ALA A 11 0.29 -21.85 -7.01
N TRP A 12 -0.86 -22.22 -7.58
CA TRP A 12 -0.94 -23.10 -8.74
C TRP A 12 -0.27 -22.51 -10.00
N ARG A 13 -0.38 -21.20 -10.21
CA ARG A 13 0.31 -20.51 -11.31
C ARG A 13 1.84 -20.57 -11.13
N ILE A 14 2.33 -20.23 -9.94
CA ILE A 14 3.76 -20.28 -9.61
C ILE A 14 4.31 -21.70 -9.76
N PHE A 15 3.60 -22.67 -9.20
CA PHE A 15 3.98 -24.08 -9.30
C PHE A 15 4.05 -24.57 -10.75
N ARG A 16 3.05 -24.28 -11.59
CA ARG A 16 3.06 -24.65 -13.02
C ARG A 16 4.21 -24.01 -13.78
N ASN A 17 4.53 -22.75 -13.48
CA ASN A 17 5.67 -22.08 -14.10
C ASN A 17 6.97 -22.78 -13.74
N TRP A 18 7.20 -23.14 -12.47
CA TRP A 18 8.39 -23.90 -12.09
C TRP A 18 8.43 -25.28 -12.72
N TYR A 19 7.28 -25.95 -12.77
CA TYR A 19 7.15 -27.27 -13.37
C TYR A 19 7.51 -27.28 -14.87
N ARG A 20 7.16 -26.21 -15.59
CA ARG A 20 7.55 -26.00 -17.00
C ARG A 20 9.06 -25.98 -17.20
N TYR A 21 9.84 -25.62 -16.19
CA TYR A 21 11.31 -25.57 -16.24
C TYR A 21 12.01 -26.81 -15.68
N GLY A 22 11.30 -27.94 -15.51
CA GLY A 22 11.93 -29.24 -15.26
C GLY A 22 11.86 -29.75 -13.81
N VAL A 23 10.78 -29.47 -13.07
CA VAL A 23 10.57 -30.08 -11.76
C VAL A 23 10.30 -31.58 -11.93
N GLU A 24 11.18 -32.42 -11.38
CA GLU A 24 11.01 -33.87 -11.33
C GLU A 24 9.68 -34.24 -10.65
N ARG A 25 8.94 -35.19 -11.24
CA ARG A 25 7.60 -35.65 -10.78
C ARG A 25 7.55 -36.03 -9.29
N GLY A 26 8.66 -36.44 -8.68
CA GLY A 26 8.74 -36.82 -7.26
C GLY A 26 8.82 -35.67 -6.26
N ARG A 27 9.05 -34.41 -6.70
CA ARG A 27 9.21 -33.25 -5.79
C ARG A 27 7.94 -32.42 -5.60
N PHE A 28 6.79 -32.89 -6.09
CA PHE A 28 5.52 -32.17 -6.05
C PHE A 28 5.20 -31.55 -4.67
N PRO A 29 5.26 -32.27 -3.54
CA PRO A 29 4.85 -31.71 -2.25
C PRO A 29 5.77 -30.57 -1.79
N ILE A 30 7.07 -30.71 -2.05
CA ILE A 30 8.11 -29.73 -1.66
C ILE A 30 7.98 -28.48 -2.52
N CYS A 31 7.85 -28.65 -3.84
CA CYS A 31 7.74 -27.56 -4.80
C CYS A 31 6.42 -26.79 -4.67
N PHE A 32 5.31 -27.49 -4.41
CA PHE A 32 4.02 -26.83 -4.18
C PHE A 32 3.99 -26.09 -2.85
N GLY A 33 4.58 -26.65 -1.78
CA GLY A 33 4.75 -25.95 -0.51
C GLY A 33 5.56 -24.66 -0.64
N ALA A 34 6.63 -24.67 -1.43
CA ALA A 34 7.40 -23.46 -1.76
C ALA A 34 6.59 -22.45 -2.59
N ALA A 35 5.80 -22.91 -3.56
CA ALA A 35 4.92 -22.05 -4.36
C ALA A 35 3.82 -21.39 -3.51
N LEU A 36 3.27 -22.10 -2.52
CA LEU A 36 2.28 -21.58 -1.58
C LEU A 36 2.88 -20.49 -0.68
N LYS A 37 4.11 -20.69 -0.17
CA LYS A 37 4.84 -19.67 0.60
C LYS A 37 5.08 -18.41 -0.24
N ALA A 38 5.47 -18.58 -1.51
CA ALA A 38 5.68 -17.47 -2.44
C ALA A 38 4.38 -16.70 -2.71
N ALA A 39 3.28 -17.40 -2.99
CA ALA A 39 1.96 -16.79 -3.18
C ALA A 39 1.49 -16.02 -1.94
N TRP A 40 1.76 -16.54 -0.74
CA TRP A 40 1.44 -15.86 0.51
C TRP A 40 2.26 -14.57 0.68
N ALA A 41 3.55 -14.60 0.36
CA ALA A 41 4.43 -13.43 0.41
C ALA A 41 4.00 -12.36 -0.59
N GLU A 42 3.63 -12.74 -1.82
CA GLU A 42 3.13 -11.82 -2.85
C GLU A 42 1.79 -11.18 -2.45
N THR A 43 0.91 -11.95 -1.83
CA THR A 43 -0.38 -11.45 -1.32
C THR A 43 -0.17 -10.46 -0.16
N LYS A 44 0.77 -10.75 0.75
CA LYS A 44 1.15 -9.80 1.81
C LYS A 44 1.75 -8.52 1.22
N ARG A 45 2.69 -8.64 0.27
CA ARG A 45 3.31 -7.49 -0.38
C ARG A 45 2.30 -6.62 -1.11
N SER A 46 1.37 -7.22 -1.86
CA SER A 46 0.33 -6.45 -2.56
C SER A 46 -0.63 -5.75 -1.61
N LEU A 47 -0.98 -6.36 -0.46
CA LEU A 47 -1.73 -5.67 0.58
C LEU A 47 -0.94 -4.53 1.21
N THR A 48 0.33 -4.73 1.53
CA THR A 48 1.21 -3.66 2.02
C THR A 48 1.33 -2.53 1.00
N LEU A 49 1.47 -2.84 -0.29
CA LEU A 49 1.53 -1.85 -1.36
C LEU A 49 0.21 -1.12 -1.58
N LYS A 50 -0.94 -1.77 -1.36
CA LYS A 50 -2.25 -1.10 -1.39
C LYS A 50 -2.46 -0.18 -0.20
N LEU A 51 -1.96 -0.56 0.97
CA LEU A 51 -2.09 0.23 2.20
C LEU A 51 -1.09 1.39 2.26
N LYS A 52 0.09 1.27 1.64
CA LYS A 52 1.13 2.31 1.64
C LYS A 52 0.63 3.68 1.15
N PRO A 53 -0.04 3.81 -0.01
CA PRO A 53 -0.60 5.07 -0.47
C PRO A 53 -1.59 5.67 0.54
N THR A 54 -2.45 4.85 1.12
CA THR A 54 -3.44 5.30 2.12
C THR A 54 -2.74 5.80 3.38
N VAL A 55 -1.74 5.07 3.90
CA VAL A 55 -0.97 5.48 5.09
C VAL A 55 -0.18 6.77 4.82
N GLN A 56 0.42 6.91 3.64
CA GLN A 56 1.13 8.13 3.25
C GLN A 56 0.17 9.33 3.10
N LYS A 57 -1.01 9.13 2.52
CA LYS A 57 -2.06 10.16 2.43
C LYS A 57 -2.54 10.60 3.81
N LEU A 58 -2.80 9.65 4.72
CA LEU A 58 -3.20 9.96 6.09
C LEU A 58 -2.11 10.74 6.85
N ALA A 59 -0.85 10.32 6.75
CA ALA A 59 0.27 11.05 7.36
C ALA A 59 0.43 12.46 6.78
N ARG A 60 0.16 12.65 5.48
CA ARG A 60 0.17 13.98 4.84
C ARG A 60 -0.98 14.85 5.34
N ILE A 61 -2.19 14.29 5.51
CA ILE A 61 -3.34 15.00 6.06
C ILE A 61 -3.06 15.48 7.49
N GLU A 62 -2.48 14.62 8.34
CA GLU A 62 -2.08 15.00 9.71
C GLU A 62 -1.06 16.14 9.69
N ALA A 63 -0.01 16.03 8.87
CA ALA A 63 0.98 17.09 8.74
C ALA A 63 0.40 18.43 8.25
N ILE A 64 -0.58 18.41 7.33
CA ILE A 64 -1.26 19.63 6.87
C ILE A 64 -2.12 20.23 7.98
N LYS A 65 -2.82 19.41 8.78
CA LYS A 65 -3.59 19.88 9.94
C LYS A 65 -2.69 20.57 10.96
N ASP A 66 -1.55 19.96 11.28
CA ASP A 66 -0.55 20.57 12.16
C ASP A 66 0.02 21.88 11.60
N GLN A 67 0.24 21.95 10.27
CA GLN A 67 0.70 23.18 9.63
C GLN A 67 -0.34 24.31 9.75
N ILE A 68 -1.63 24.01 9.54
CA ILE A 68 -2.72 24.98 9.70
C ILE A 68 -2.83 25.44 11.15
N GLU A 69 -2.68 24.55 12.12
CA GLU A 69 -2.67 24.94 13.53
C GLU A 69 -1.50 25.86 13.87
N ASN A 70 -0.32 25.55 13.32
CA ASN A 70 0.90 26.33 13.54
C ASN A 70 0.91 27.68 12.82
N LEU A 71 0.08 27.87 11.78
CA LEU A 71 -0.07 29.16 11.11
C LEU A 71 -0.57 30.26 12.06
N LYS A 72 -1.33 29.91 13.11
CA LYS A 72 -1.80 30.86 14.14
C LYS A 72 -0.67 31.52 14.92
N TRP A 73 0.49 30.87 14.99
CA TRP A 73 1.66 31.35 15.71
C TRP A 73 2.66 32.08 14.81
N LYS A 74 2.38 32.19 13.50
CA LYS A 74 3.26 32.91 12.58
C LYS A 74 3.07 34.43 12.66
N SER A 75 4.17 35.15 12.50
CA SER A 75 4.17 36.62 12.48
C SER A 75 3.43 37.17 11.24
N PHE A 76 2.80 38.33 11.38
CA PHE A 76 2.12 39.10 10.32
C PHE A 76 2.96 39.40 9.06
N ARG A 77 4.27 39.12 9.08
CA ARG A 77 5.14 39.23 7.89
C ARG A 77 4.88 38.13 6.84
N TYR A 78 4.13 37.09 7.19
CA TYR A 78 3.75 36.03 6.27
C TYR A 78 2.31 36.22 5.79
N ASP A 79 2.04 35.89 4.52
CA ASP A 79 0.69 35.83 3.98
C ASP A 79 -0.03 34.56 4.50
N ILE A 80 -0.43 34.63 5.76
CA ILE A 80 -1.06 33.52 6.50
C ILE A 80 -2.36 33.08 5.82
N VAL A 81 -3.13 34.03 5.27
CA VAL A 81 -4.43 33.77 4.64
C VAL A 81 -4.26 32.96 3.35
N THR A 82 -3.33 33.35 2.49
CA THR A 82 -3.04 32.60 1.26
C THR A 82 -2.45 31.23 1.57
N MET A 83 -1.55 31.13 2.55
CA MET A 83 -0.98 29.84 2.99
C MET A 83 -2.05 28.89 3.55
N GLU A 84 -2.95 29.38 4.39
CA GLU A 84 -4.03 28.59 4.97
C GLU A 84 -5.00 28.10 3.88
N ARG A 85 -5.36 28.95 2.91
CA ARG A 85 -6.22 28.59 1.79
C ARG A 85 -5.62 27.47 0.95
N ASN A 86 -4.33 27.55 0.64
CA ASN A 86 -3.63 26.53 -0.14
C ASN A 86 -3.57 25.19 0.60
N LEU A 87 -3.25 25.22 1.90
CA LEU A 87 -3.23 24.00 2.74
C LEU A 87 -4.62 23.35 2.87
N ARG A 88 -5.68 24.15 2.99
CA ARG A 88 -7.06 23.63 3.01
C ARG A 88 -7.49 23.04 1.68
N ALA A 89 -7.05 23.62 0.56
CA ALA A 89 -7.30 23.06 -0.77
C ALA A 89 -6.59 21.70 -0.93
N GLU A 90 -5.30 21.63 -0.57
CA GLU A 90 -4.53 20.38 -0.60
C GLU A 90 -5.15 19.30 0.31
N LEU A 91 -5.62 19.68 1.50
CA LEU A 91 -6.32 18.79 2.42
C LEU A 91 -7.61 18.24 1.81
N SER A 92 -8.43 19.09 1.18
CA SER A 92 -9.67 18.69 0.52
C SER A 92 -9.41 17.72 -0.64
N GLU A 93 -8.34 17.91 -1.41
CA GLU A 93 -7.96 17.02 -2.51
C GLU A 93 -7.51 15.65 -1.98
N LEU A 94 -6.73 15.64 -0.89
CA LEU A 94 -6.24 14.40 -0.28
C LEU A 94 -7.36 13.60 0.39
N GLU A 95 -8.34 14.27 1.02
CA GLU A 95 -9.52 13.62 1.62
C GLU A 95 -10.48 13.10 0.55
N ALA A 96 -10.66 13.81 -0.58
CA ALA A 96 -11.50 13.34 -1.69
C ALA A 96 -10.89 12.15 -2.45
N ALA A 97 -9.56 11.98 -2.39
CA ALA A 97 -8.81 10.94 -3.07
C ALA A 97 -8.55 9.69 -2.20
N LEU A 98 -9.13 9.61 -1.00
CA LEU A 98 -8.92 8.55 0.00
C LEU A 98 -9.99 7.46 -0.09
#